data_AF-A0A540VNK2-F1
#
_entry.id   AF-A0A540VNK2-F1
#
_cell.length_a   1.000
_cell.length_b   1.000
_cell.length_c   1.000
_cell.angle_alpha   90.00
_cell.angle_beta   90.00
_cell.angle_gamma   90.00
#
_symmetry.space_group_name_H-M   'P 1'
#
loop_
_entity.id
_entity.type
_entity.pdbx_description
1 polymer ?
#
loop_
_entity_poly.entity_id
_entity_poly.type
_entity_poly.pdbx_seq_one_letter_code
_entity_poly.pdbx_strand_id
1 'polypeptide(L)'
;MPVLISDANVLIDMEVGELLQLMFSLPHEFATPDILYADELEEHHPYLPQLGLQLRQLDGDRVNSAMDYHHRSLAENMRWHSRSASTSVRARCRRPPIAR
;
A
#
# COMPACT_ATOMS: atom_id res chain seq x y z
N MET A 1 1.54 18.23 3.35
CA MET A 1 2.06 16.84 3.38
C MET A 1 1.02 15.99 2.66
N PRO A 2 1.35 15.35 1.54
CA PRO A 2 0.37 14.65 0.71
C PRO A 2 -0.12 13.37 1.39
N VAL A 3 -1.36 12.99 1.10
CA VAL A 3 -1.91 11.67 1.41
C VAL A 3 -1.41 10.71 0.35
N LEU A 4 -0.49 9.82 0.73
CA LEU A 4 0.04 8.80 -0.17
C LEU A 4 -0.88 7.58 -0.18
N ILE A 5 -1.41 7.26 -1.35
CA ILE A 5 -2.18 6.05 -1.62
C ILE A 5 -1.19 5.01 -2.14
N SER A 6 -1.05 3.89 -1.41
CA SER A 6 -0.05 2.86 -1.72
C SER A 6 -0.58 1.68 -2.54
N ASP A 7 -1.90 1.58 -2.69
CA ASP A 7 -2.58 0.44 -3.32
C ASP A 7 -3.64 1.00 -4.26
N ALA A 8 -3.69 0.49 -5.50
CA ALA A 8 -4.60 0.97 -6.52
C ALA A 8 -6.07 0.69 -6.15
N ASN A 9 -6.32 -0.36 -5.37
CA ASN A 9 -7.67 -0.76 -4.94
C ASN A 9 -8.42 0.38 -4.25
N VAL A 10 -7.72 1.26 -3.52
CA VAL A 10 -8.34 2.44 -2.89
C VAL A 10 -8.95 3.37 -3.94
N LEU A 11 -8.22 3.64 -5.03
CA LEU A 11 -8.70 4.53 -6.09
C LEU A 11 -9.82 3.87 -6.90
N ILE A 12 -9.69 2.57 -7.17
CA ILE A 12 -10.70 1.78 -7.88
C ILE A 12 -12.01 1.75 -7.09
N ASP A 13 -11.95 1.50 -5.78
CA ASP A 13 -13.15 1.49 -4.93
C ASP A 13 -13.81 2.88 -4.85
N MET A 14 -13.02 3.96 -4.83
CA MET A 14 -13.57 5.33 -4.86
C MET A 14 -14.22 5.67 -6.20
N GLU A 15 -13.76 5.09 -7.31
CA GLU A 15 -14.39 5.24 -8.61
C GLU A 15 -15.71 4.50 -8.70
N VAL A 16 -15.71 3.22 -8.33
CA VAL A 16 -16.91 2.38 -8.31
C VAL A 16 -17.97 2.97 -7.38
N GLY A 17 -17.56 3.59 -6.27
CA GLY A 17 -18.44 4.31 -5.35
C GLY A 17 -18.87 5.70 -5.81
N GLU A 18 -18.42 6.19 -6.97
CA GLU A 18 -18.67 7.54 -7.49
C GLU A 18 -18.19 8.68 -6.56
N LEU A 19 -17.15 8.41 -5.75
CA LEU A 19 -16.62 9.33 -4.74
C LEU A 19 -15.38 10.09 -5.18
N LEU A 20 -14.79 9.81 -6.34
CA LEU A 20 -13.54 10.46 -6.79
C LEU A 20 -13.63 11.99 -6.79
N GLN A 21 -14.70 12.57 -7.33
CA GLN A 21 -14.84 14.04 -7.37
C GLN A 21 -14.90 14.64 -5.96
N LEU A 22 -15.62 14.00 -5.04
CA LEU A 22 -15.67 14.45 -3.65
C LEU A 22 -14.31 14.30 -2.98
N MET A 23 -13.62 13.17 -3.20
CA MET A 23 -12.30 12.90 -2.64
C MET A 23 -11.30 13.98 -3.07
N PHE A 24 -11.20 14.28 -4.37
CA PHE A 24 -10.29 15.30 -4.88
C PHE A 24 -10.74 16.75 -4.59
N SER A 25 -11.99 16.96 -4.16
CA SER A 25 -12.45 18.27 -3.66
C SER A 25 -11.96 18.59 -2.24
N LEU A 26 -11.49 17.58 -1.50
CA LEU A 26 -10.97 17.78 -0.15
C LEU A 26 -9.70 18.65 -0.16
N PRO A 27 -9.41 19.40 0.92
CA PRO A 27 -8.25 20.28 1.01
C PRO A 27 -6.94 19.51 1.26
N HIS A 28 -6.75 18.40 0.56
CA HIS A 28 -5.61 17.50 0.68
C HIS A 28 -5.06 17.16 -0.70
N GLU A 29 -3.74 17.10 -0.78
CA GLU A 29 -3.05 16.61 -1.98
C GLU A 29 -2.98 15.08 -1.90
N PHE A 30 -3.59 14.40 -2.86
CA PHE A 30 -3.52 12.95 -2.98
C PHE A 30 -2.41 12.56 -3.94
N ALA A 31 -1.61 11.59 -3.55
CA ALA A 31 -0.49 11.13 -4.36
C ALA A 31 -0.45 9.60 -4.44
N THR A 32 0.09 9.06 -5.53
CA THR A 32 0.36 7.62 -5.68
C THR A 32 1.75 7.41 -6.27
N PRO A 33 2.43 6.27 -6.00
CA PRO A 33 3.65 5.92 -6.71
C PRO A 33 3.45 5.87 -8.23
N ASP A 34 4.39 6.43 -8.98
CA ASP A 34 4.36 6.43 -10.44
C ASP A 34 4.36 5.02 -11.03
N ILE A 35 5.13 4.10 -10.45
CA ILE A 35 5.12 2.68 -10.85
C ILE A 35 3.76 2.02 -10.63
N LEU A 36 3.08 2.31 -9.51
CA LEU A 36 1.74 1.77 -9.23
C LEU A 36 0.72 2.32 -10.24
N TYR A 37 0.85 3.59 -10.59
CA TYR A 37 -0.01 4.19 -11.62
C TYR A 37 0.20 3.52 -12.99
N ALA A 38 1.45 3.38 -13.43
CA ALA A 38 1.77 2.78 -14.72
C ALA A 38 1.32 1.31 -14.81
N ASP A 39 1.53 0.53 -13.75
CA ASP A 39 1.28 -0.92 -13.77
C ASP A 39 -0.21 -1.28 -13.57
N GLU A 40 -0.96 -0.51 -12.77
CA GLU A 40 -2.32 -0.90 -12.35
C GLU A 40 -3.42 0.07 -12.78
N LEU A 41 -3.11 1.34 -13.06
CA LEU A 41 -4.14 2.38 -13.25
C LEU A 41 -4.15 3.03 -14.63
N GLU A 42 -3.02 3.17 -15.31
CA GLU A 42 -2.90 3.97 -16.54
C GLU A 42 -3.84 3.49 -17.66
N GLU A 43 -3.96 2.17 -17.85
CA GLU A 43 -4.78 1.58 -18.92
C GLU A 43 -6.29 1.87 -18.76
N HIS A 44 -6.80 1.78 -17.53
CA HIS A 44 -8.24 1.83 -17.25
C HIS A 44 -8.68 3.18 -16.65
N HIS A 45 -7.77 3.90 -16.00
CA HIS A 45 -8.03 5.11 -15.24
C HIS A 45 -7.07 6.27 -15.61
N PRO A 46 -6.87 6.56 -16.92
CA PRO A 46 -5.87 7.54 -17.38
C PRO A 46 -6.19 9.00 -16.96
N TYR A 47 -7.43 9.25 -16.54
CA TYR A 47 -7.92 10.59 -16.19
C TYR A 47 -7.64 10.98 -14.72
N LEU A 48 -7.20 10.05 -13.86
CA LEU A 48 -6.94 10.33 -12.44
C LEU A 48 -5.93 11.48 -12.20
N PRO A 49 -4.80 11.60 -12.94
CA PRO A 49 -3.89 12.73 -12.76
C PRO A 49 -4.53 14.07 -13.13
N GLN A 50 -5.43 14.09 -14.11
CA GLN A 50 -6.16 15.29 -14.53
C GLN A 50 -7.18 15.72 -13.48
N LEU A 51 -7.69 14.77 -12.69
CA LEU A 51 -8.64 15.02 -11.60
C LEU A 51 -7.95 15.54 -10.33
N GLY A 52 -6.61 15.47 -10.25
CA GLY A 52 -5.83 16.01 -9.13
C GLY A 52 -4.85 15.02 -8.50
N LEU A 53 -4.80 13.77 -8.95
CA LEU A 53 -3.86 12.77 -8.43
C LEU A 53 -2.41 13.13 -8.79
N GLN A 54 -1.56 13.22 -7.77
CA GLN A 54 -0.13 13.50 -7.97
C GLN A 54 0.66 12.21 -8.11
N LEU A 55 1.46 12.09 -9.16
CA LEU A 55 2.38 10.97 -9.30
C LEU A 55 3.69 11.29 -8.56
N ARG A 56 4.16 10.35 -7.75
CA ARG A 56 5.40 10.49 -6.98
C ARG A 56 6.35 9.35 -7.31
N GLN A 57 7.57 9.71 -7.65
CA GLN A 57 8.65 8.73 -7.77
C GLN A 57 9.05 8.20 -6.40
N LEU A 58 9.20 6.88 -6.34
CA LEU A 58 9.92 6.24 -5.25
C LEU A 58 11.42 6.37 -5.54
N ASP A 59 12.16 6.97 -4.61
CA ASP A 59 13.61 7.01 -4.69
C ASP A 59 14.21 5.62 -4.38
N GLY A 60 15.46 5.40 -4.83
CA GLY A 60 16.14 4.12 -4.62
C GLY A 60 16.26 3.75 -3.13
N ASP A 61 16.38 4.74 -2.25
CA ASP A 61 16.50 4.53 -0.80
C ASP A 61 15.20 3.98 -0.18
N ARG A 62 14.02 4.47 -0.62
CA ARG A 62 12.71 3.94 -0.20
C ARG A 62 12.46 2.55 -0.74
N VAL A 63 12.88 2.27 -1.97
CA VAL A 63 12.80 0.92 -2.54
C VAL A 63 13.65 -0.05 -1.74
N ASN A 64 14.91 0.31 -1.44
CA ASN A 64 15.79 -0.50 -0.60
C ASN A 64 15.20 -0.73 0.78
N SER A 65 14.66 0.33 1.41
CA SER A 65 13.99 0.21 2.71
C SER A 65 12.81 -0.76 2.66
N ALA A 66 11.97 -0.69 1.61
CA ALA A 66 10.86 -1.61 1.41
C ALA A 66 11.33 -3.07 1.22
N MET A 67 12.41 -3.29 0.47
CA MET A 67 13.03 -4.60 0.30
C MET A 67 13.58 -5.15 1.62
N ASP A 68 14.23 -4.32 2.43
CA ASP A 68 14.73 -4.71 3.74
C ASP A 68 13.59 -5.15 4.67
N TYR A 69 12.47 -4.41 4.68
CA TYR A 69 11.26 -4.81 5.41
C TYR A 69 10.71 -6.13 4.89
N HIS A 70 10.66 -6.34 3.58
CA HIS A 70 10.20 -7.58 2.96
C HIS A 70 11.06 -8.79 3.39
N HIS A 71 12.39 -8.67 3.30
CA HIS A 71 13.33 -9.71 3.72
C HIS A 71 13.21 -10.05 5.21
N ARG A 72 13.07 -9.04 6.07
CA ARG A 72 12.84 -9.23 7.51
C ARG A 72 11.53 -9.95 7.78
N SER A 73 10.44 -9.52 7.12
CA SER A 73 9.12 -10.14 7.23
C SER A 73 9.14 -11.61 6.84
N LEU A 74 9.85 -11.99 5.76
CA LEU A 74 10.00 -13.39 5.37
C LEU A 74 10.74 -14.24 6.41
N ALA A 75 11.83 -13.70 6.97
CA ALA A 75 12.58 -14.39 8.01
C ALA A 75 11.75 -14.58 9.30
N GLU A 76 10.94 -13.59 9.67
CA GLU A 76 10.01 -13.69 10.79
C GLU A 76 8.84 -14.64 10.50
N ASN A 77 8.25 -14.58 9.30
CA ASN A 77 7.20 -15.52 8.88
C ASN A 77 7.68 -16.97 8.91
N MET A 78 8.92 -17.25 8.49
CA MET A 78 9.48 -18.60 8.56
C MET A 78 9.72 -19.06 10.01
N ARG A 79 10.10 -18.15 10.92
CA ARG A 79 10.14 -18.43 12.37
C ARG A 79 8.76 -18.70 12.96
N TRP A 80 7.73 -18.00 12.52
CA TRP A 80 6.35 -18.26 12.92
C TRP A 80 5.90 -19.66 12.48
N HIS A 81 6.08 -20.01 11.21
CA HIS A 81 5.63 -21.31 10.69
C HIS A 81 6.36 -22.51 11.32
N SER A 82 7.67 -22.39 11.60
CA SER A 82 8.44 -23.45 12.26
C SER A 82 8.07 -23.67 13.73
N ARG A 83 7.60 -22.63 14.45
CA ARG A 83 7.11 -22.76 15.83
C ARG A 83 5.67 -23.27 15.93
N SER A 84 4.85 -23.00 14.92
CA SER A 84 3.45 -23.44 14.85
C SER A 84 3.28 -24.96 14.67
N ALA A 85 4.30 -25.66 14.17
CA ALA A 85 4.24 -27.10 13.91
C ALA A 85 4.42 -28.00 15.17
N SER A 86 4.84 -27.44 16.31
CA SER A 86 5.14 -28.23 17.53
C SER A 86 4.20 -28.01 18.71
N THR A 87 3.10 -27.27 18.57
CA THR A 87 2.18 -27.06 19.71
C THR A 87 0.72 -27.05 19.27
N SER A 88 0.06 -28.20 19.46
CA SER A 88 -1.37 -28.41 19.23
C SER A 88 -2.23 -27.73 20.31
N VAL A 89 -2.12 -26.43 20.54
CA VAL A 89 -3.10 -25.69 21.37
C VAL A 89 -3.31 -24.30 20.80
N ARG A 90 -4.58 -24.03 20.42
CA ARG A 90 -5.14 -22.75 19.94
C ARG A 90 -4.42 -21.52 20.49
N ALA A 91 -3.50 -20.95 19.71
CA ALA A 91 -2.90 -19.65 20.00
C ALA A 91 -3.73 -18.57 19.31
N ARG A 92 -4.44 -17.78 20.14
CA ARG A 92 -5.19 -16.59 19.73
C ARG A 92 -4.31 -15.68 18.88
N CYS A 93 -4.83 -15.29 17.72
CA CYS A 93 -4.26 -14.27 16.85
C CYS A 93 -4.05 -12.96 17.62
N ARG A 94 -2.82 -12.72 18.08
CA ARG A 94 -2.33 -11.36 18.34
C ARG A 94 -1.02 -11.21 17.57
N ARG A 95 -1.09 -10.50 16.45
CA ARG A 95 0.08 -10.00 15.73
C ARG A 95 0.99 -9.27 16.73
N PRO A 96 2.33 -9.44 16.66
CA PRO A 96 3.23 -8.63 17.47
C PRO A 96 3.09 -7.16 17.07
N PRO A 97 3.27 -6.22 18.02
CA PRO A 97 3.23 -4.80 17.71
C PRO A 97 4.38 -4.46 16.76
N ILE A 98 4.05 -3.74 15.69
CA ILE A 98 5.03 -3.14 14.79
C ILE A 98 5.81 -2.13 15.65
N ALA A 99 7.09 -2.39 15.88
CA ALA A 99 7.95 -1.48 16.62
C ALA A 99 8.07 -0.15 15.84
N ARG A 100 7.71 0.96 16.49
CA ARG A 100 7.91 2.33 16.01
C ARG A 100 9.36 2.75 16.15
#